data_AF-A0A2V2ULB3-F1
#
_entry.id   AF-A0A2V2ULB3-F1
#
_cell.length_a   1.000
_cell.length_b   1.000
_cell.length_c   1.000
_cell.angle_alpha   90.00
_cell.angle_beta   90.00
_cell.angle_gamma   90.00
#
_symmetry.space_group_name_H-M   'P 1'
#
loop_
_entity.id
_entity.type
_entity.pdbx_description
1 polymer ?
#
loop_
_entity_poly.entity_id
_entity_poly.type
_entity_poly.pdbx_seq_one_letter_code
_entity_poly.pdbx_strand_id
1 'polypeptide(L)'
;MEKEEDVRTLTEQAFMREFVFQSRPCVIVGALEDWPAMQRWRDDRYLFDLDGHLSGVRRETDDAAAPSSEETAATVDVAFVPKNNDHDSSDDSTHPREREEEKDGLKRVTVALTPNGRADAVTYVTYQGTRKEGREDDVDGEKDNVEEHFIKTEKLFMAAAEIRATLPELYHLLRENPLYPPVRPVFVDLRRPAPVVAYAQMQNNCLEVEYQHLHGDVLPELDRFGERVFGEPHEAANVWFGTPASVSSMHQDWVENLYAVVRGVKEFILLPPWEGVFVPKPELPSAAFSVQRKDGVNGYVFSGTPVHDGLTIPWMDGVYTGCTGGCIAHANKHARAVASTCGLRAARGSALSSRHVAAPRGAARRRYRSSCKGNAVDIIIAKCTGSTTAFDCGGKLLV
;
A
#
# COMPACT_ATOMS: atom_id res chain seq x y z
N MET A 1 1.44 -7.43 36.48
CA MET A 1 0.41 -6.37 36.39
C MET A 1 0.93 -5.34 35.41
N GLU A 2 0.63 -5.54 34.14
CA GLU A 2 0.74 -4.46 33.15
C GLU A 2 -0.35 -3.44 33.51
N LYS A 3 0.01 -2.14 33.53
CA LYS A 3 -0.98 -1.09 33.73
C LYS A 3 -1.86 -1.06 32.50
N GLU A 4 -3.14 -1.35 32.65
CA GLU A 4 -4.17 -0.93 31.69
C GLU A 4 -3.99 0.58 31.48
N GLU A 5 -3.64 0.98 30.26
CA GLU A 5 -3.68 2.40 29.90
C GLU A 5 -5.14 2.83 29.97
N ASP A 6 -5.43 3.88 30.73
CA ASP A 6 -6.77 4.43 30.88
C ASP A 6 -7.21 5.03 29.54
N VAL A 7 -7.97 4.26 28.75
CA VAL A 7 -8.46 4.66 27.43
C VAL A 7 -9.61 5.65 27.62
N ARG A 8 -9.38 6.91 27.25
CA ARG A 8 -10.38 7.98 27.34
C ARG A 8 -11.40 7.87 26.20
N THR A 9 -12.68 7.72 26.56
CA THR A 9 -13.81 7.92 25.62
C THR A 9 -14.01 9.42 25.33
N LEU A 10 -14.17 9.77 24.07
CA LEU A 10 -14.39 11.15 23.62
C LEU A 10 -15.78 11.33 23.01
N THR A 11 -16.37 12.50 23.21
CA THR A 11 -17.51 12.93 22.40
C THR A 11 -17.01 13.39 21.02
N GLU A 12 -17.88 13.38 20.01
CA GLU A 12 -17.57 13.85 18.66
C GLU A 12 -17.03 15.28 18.65
N GLN A 13 -17.65 16.19 19.42
CA GLN A 13 -17.17 17.57 19.56
C GLN A 13 -15.77 17.66 20.17
N ALA A 14 -15.47 16.83 21.18
CA ALA A 14 -14.14 16.79 21.78
C ALA A 14 -13.12 16.24 20.77
N PHE A 15 -13.50 15.21 20.02
CA PHE A 15 -12.69 14.62 18.96
C PHE A 15 -12.34 15.66 17.88
N MET A 16 -13.34 16.37 17.35
CA MET A 16 -13.15 17.43 16.36
C MET A 16 -12.22 18.53 16.88
N ARG A 17 -12.44 19.01 18.10
CA ARG A 17 -11.64 20.10 18.70
C ARG A 17 -10.20 19.68 18.97
N GLU A 18 -9.97 18.48 19.47
CA GLU A 18 -8.66 18.04 19.96
C GLU A 18 -7.77 17.48 18.83
N PHE A 19 -8.36 16.87 17.79
CA PHE A 19 -7.63 16.20 16.72
C PHE A 19 -7.84 16.82 15.34
N VAL A 20 -9.10 16.97 14.91
CA VAL A 20 -9.43 17.44 13.55
C VAL A 20 -9.10 18.92 13.34
N PHE A 21 -9.44 19.83 14.25
CA PHE A 21 -9.11 21.25 14.06
C PHE A 21 -7.63 21.58 14.31
N GLN A 22 -6.90 20.66 14.94
CA GLN A 22 -5.50 20.86 15.31
C GLN A 22 -4.53 20.13 14.38
N SER A 23 -5.01 19.41 13.38
CA SER A 23 -4.20 18.53 12.53
C SER A 23 -3.33 17.57 13.34
N ARG A 24 -3.90 16.99 14.40
CA ARG A 24 -3.18 16.11 15.33
C ARG A 24 -3.58 14.66 15.10
N PRO A 25 -2.60 13.76 14.90
CA PRO A 25 -2.93 12.37 14.74
C PRO A 25 -3.31 11.73 16.08
N CYS A 26 -4.18 10.73 16.01
CA CYS A 26 -4.55 9.91 17.16
C CYS A 26 -4.71 8.44 16.76
N VAL A 27 -4.72 7.58 17.78
CA VAL A 27 -5.05 6.17 17.66
C VAL A 27 -6.37 5.96 18.39
N ILE A 28 -7.37 5.43 17.68
CA ILE A 28 -8.63 4.95 18.25
C ILE A 28 -8.48 3.44 18.49
N VAL A 29 -8.99 2.96 19.62
CA VAL A 29 -9.00 1.55 20.00
C VAL A 29 -10.45 1.12 20.27
N GLY A 30 -10.76 -0.15 20.04
CA GLY A 30 -12.11 -0.71 20.20
C GLY A 30 -13.11 -0.36 19.09
N ALA A 31 -12.68 0.32 18.03
CA ALA A 31 -13.56 0.75 16.93
C ALA A 31 -13.84 -0.34 15.89
N LEU A 32 -13.02 -1.40 15.83
CA LEU A 32 -13.17 -2.49 14.84
C LEU A 32 -13.66 -3.79 15.45
N GLU A 33 -13.88 -3.85 16.78
CA GLU A 33 -14.13 -5.10 17.51
C GLU A 33 -15.28 -5.94 16.95
N ASP A 34 -16.33 -5.26 16.47
CA ASP A 34 -17.53 -5.90 15.95
C ASP A 34 -17.41 -6.30 14.47
N TRP A 35 -16.36 -5.89 13.75
CA TRP A 35 -16.20 -6.23 12.34
C TRP A 35 -16.01 -7.75 12.16
N PRO A 36 -16.82 -8.42 11.32
CA PRO A 36 -16.57 -9.82 10.96
C PRO A 36 -15.15 -10.04 10.39
N ALA A 37 -14.56 -9.02 9.76
CA ALA A 37 -13.18 -9.00 9.27
C ALA A 37 -12.16 -9.39 10.35
N MET A 38 -12.37 -8.97 11.61
CA MET A 38 -11.45 -9.26 12.73
C MET A 38 -11.29 -10.76 13.00
N GLN A 39 -12.25 -11.57 12.56
CA GLN A 39 -12.22 -13.02 12.63
C GLN A 39 -11.91 -13.63 11.26
N ARG A 40 -12.65 -13.26 10.22
CA ARG A 40 -12.60 -13.90 8.89
C ARG A 40 -11.30 -13.64 8.14
N TRP A 41 -10.75 -12.43 8.21
CA TRP A 41 -9.53 -12.06 7.47
C TRP A 41 -8.25 -12.64 8.09
N ARG A 42 -8.37 -13.36 9.21
CA ARG A 42 -7.27 -14.15 9.79
C ARG A 42 -7.08 -15.49 9.11
N ASP A 43 -8.08 -15.96 8.37
CA ASP A 43 -7.99 -17.18 7.58
C ASP A 43 -7.50 -16.85 6.16
N ASP A 44 -6.26 -17.25 5.86
CA ASP A 44 -5.66 -17.08 4.53
C ASP A 44 -6.50 -17.76 3.43
N ARG A 45 -7.20 -18.86 3.74
CA ARG A 45 -8.01 -19.60 2.75
C ARG A 45 -9.23 -18.81 2.31
N TYR A 46 -9.89 -18.18 3.27
CA TYR A 46 -11.02 -17.27 3.02
C TYR A 46 -10.55 -16.02 2.27
N LEU A 47 -9.53 -15.34 2.81
CA LEU A 47 -9.12 -14.02 2.34
C LEU A 47 -8.54 -14.03 0.93
N PHE A 48 -7.84 -15.11 0.56
CA PHE A 48 -7.22 -15.24 -0.76
C PHE A 48 -7.94 -16.23 -1.67
N ASP A 49 -9.17 -16.61 -1.33
CA ASP A 49 -9.98 -17.56 -2.10
C ASP A 49 -9.21 -18.83 -2.51
N LEU A 50 -8.43 -19.40 -1.57
CA LEU A 50 -7.56 -20.56 -1.86
C LEU A 50 -8.37 -21.83 -2.18
N ASP A 51 -9.68 -21.80 -1.91
CA ASP A 51 -10.63 -22.88 -2.14
C ASP A 51 -11.52 -22.67 -3.38
N GLY A 52 -11.36 -21.54 -4.10
CA GLY A 52 -12.06 -21.27 -5.35
C GLY A 52 -13.57 -21.05 -5.20
N HIS A 53 -14.00 -20.43 -4.11
CA HIS A 53 -15.39 -20.08 -3.85
C HIS A 53 -15.89 -18.92 -4.70
N LEU A 54 -15.00 -18.06 -5.21
CA LEU A 54 -15.38 -16.90 -6.03
C LEU A 54 -15.42 -17.20 -7.54
N SER A 55 -14.90 -18.35 -7.97
CA SER A 55 -15.00 -18.80 -9.36
C SER A 55 -16.45 -19.16 -9.71
N GLY A 56 -17.10 -18.40 -10.61
CA GLY A 56 -18.32 -18.88 -11.30
C GLY A 56 -19.59 -18.03 -11.24
N VAL A 57 -19.55 -16.71 -11.03
CA VAL A 57 -20.74 -15.88 -11.25
C VAL A 57 -20.96 -15.67 -12.76
N ARG A 58 -21.50 -16.69 -13.44
CA ARG A 58 -22.14 -16.54 -14.74
C ARG A 58 -23.36 -15.64 -14.57
N ARG A 59 -23.50 -14.61 -15.43
CA ARG A 59 -24.75 -13.85 -15.59
C ARG A 59 -25.89 -14.82 -15.89
N GLU A 60 -26.81 -14.99 -14.95
CA GLU A 60 -28.14 -15.56 -15.21
C GLU A 60 -28.97 -14.54 -15.99
N THR A 61 -28.66 -14.30 -17.27
CA THR A 61 -29.59 -13.71 -18.23
C THR A 61 -29.13 -14.16 -19.61
N ASP A 62 -29.64 -15.30 -20.08
CA ASP A 62 -29.84 -15.64 -21.49
C ASP A 62 -30.39 -17.06 -21.53
N ASP A 63 -31.69 -17.19 -21.20
CA ASP A 63 -32.60 -18.23 -21.69
C ASP A 63 -33.92 -18.13 -20.92
N ALA A 64 -34.70 -17.08 -21.23
CA ALA A 64 -36.13 -17.07 -20.95
C ALA A 64 -36.87 -16.80 -22.26
N ALA A 65 -37.38 -17.89 -22.82
CA ALA A 65 -38.19 -17.93 -24.02
C ALA A 65 -39.37 -16.95 -23.98
N ALA A 66 -39.57 -16.24 -25.08
CA ALA A 66 -40.79 -15.49 -25.35
C ALA A 66 -42.02 -16.43 -25.45
N PRO A 67 -43.21 -15.93 -25.07
CA PRO A 67 -44.26 -15.94 -26.08
C PRO A 67 -45.16 -14.67 -26.13
N SER A 68 -45.41 -14.26 -27.38
CA SER A 68 -46.67 -13.82 -28.03
C SER A 68 -47.55 -12.68 -27.47
N SER A 69 -47.62 -11.64 -28.31
CA SER A 69 -48.81 -10.97 -28.91
C SER A 69 -49.81 -10.14 -28.07
N GLU A 70 -49.83 -8.85 -28.46
CA GLU A 70 -50.98 -7.98 -28.83
C GLU A 70 -51.88 -7.26 -27.80
N GLU A 71 -51.85 -5.92 -27.93
CA GLU A 71 -52.93 -4.91 -27.79
C GLU A 71 -53.56 -4.65 -26.40
N THR A 72 -53.85 -3.44 -25.90
CA THR A 72 -53.96 -2.06 -26.44
C THR A 72 -54.03 -1.02 -25.28
N ALA A 73 -53.62 0.23 -25.59
CA ALA A 73 -54.11 1.53 -25.05
C ALA A 73 -53.89 1.90 -23.55
N ALA A 74 -53.58 3.13 -23.14
CA ALA A 74 -53.27 4.42 -23.77
C ALA A 74 -52.79 5.41 -22.69
N THR A 75 -51.87 6.31 -23.09
CA THR A 75 -51.62 7.72 -22.66
C THR A 75 -51.36 8.01 -21.15
N VAL A 76 -50.37 8.82 -20.77
CA VAL A 76 -50.22 10.24 -21.11
C VAL A 76 -48.73 10.67 -21.12
N ASP A 77 -48.34 11.33 -22.22
CA ASP A 77 -47.15 12.17 -22.39
C ASP A 77 -47.23 13.47 -21.58
N VAL A 78 -46.10 13.98 -21.09
CA VAL A 78 -45.68 15.35 -21.47
C VAL A 78 -44.16 15.37 -21.70
N ALA A 79 -43.81 15.68 -22.94
CA ALA A 79 -42.49 15.84 -23.52
C ALA A 79 -41.78 17.14 -23.10
N PHE A 80 -40.46 17.22 -23.27
CA PHE A 80 -39.86 17.92 -24.43
C PHE A 80 -38.32 17.76 -24.46
N VAL A 81 -37.82 17.61 -25.68
CA VAL A 81 -36.49 17.15 -26.17
C VAL A 81 -35.84 18.38 -26.90
N PRO A 82 -34.72 18.30 -27.65
CA PRO A 82 -33.33 17.87 -27.43
C PRO A 82 -32.33 19.06 -27.54
N LYS A 83 -31.01 18.78 -27.49
CA LYS A 83 -30.10 19.15 -28.59
C LYS A 83 -28.85 18.26 -28.59
N ASN A 84 -28.82 17.35 -29.56
CA ASN A 84 -27.59 16.72 -30.05
C ASN A 84 -26.82 17.73 -30.90
N ASN A 85 -25.50 17.74 -30.76
CA ASN A 85 -24.56 18.10 -31.81
C ASN A 85 -23.43 17.07 -31.74
N ASP A 86 -23.35 16.26 -32.79
CA ASP A 86 -22.17 15.80 -33.52
C ASP A 86 -20.83 15.69 -32.74
N HIS A 87 -20.32 14.48 -32.60
CA HIS A 87 -19.30 13.99 -33.54
C HIS A 87 -18.92 12.54 -33.26
N ASP A 88 -19.02 11.75 -34.33
CA ASP A 88 -18.46 10.43 -34.49
C ASP A 88 -16.91 10.52 -34.42
N SER A 89 -16.33 9.97 -33.37
CA SER A 89 -14.91 9.61 -33.34
C SER A 89 -14.77 8.31 -32.55
N SER A 90 -14.59 7.22 -33.30
CA SER A 90 -14.08 5.96 -32.78
C SER A 90 -12.69 6.18 -32.18
N ASP A 91 -12.62 6.35 -30.86
CA ASP A 91 -11.38 6.23 -30.10
C ASP A 91 -11.58 5.10 -29.07
N ASP A 92 -11.27 3.90 -29.54
CA ASP A 92 -11.20 2.64 -28.81
C ASP A 92 -9.93 2.65 -27.94
N SER A 93 -9.97 3.40 -26.85
CA SER A 93 -8.85 3.47 -25.89
C SER A 93 -9.27 3.30 -24.41
N THR A 94 -10.53 2.99 -24.15
CA THR A 94 -11.05 2.64 -22.82
C THR A 94 -11.31 1.13 -22.72
N HIS A 95 -10.74 0.49 -21.69
CA HIS A 95 -10.87 -0.93 -21.29
C HIS A 95 -9.84 -1.95 -21.81
N PRO A 96 -8.58 -1.86 -21.37
CA PRO A 96 -7.72 -3.03 -21.17
C PRO A 96 -8.14 -3.89 -19.95
N ARG A 97 -8.79 -3.27 -18.95
CA ARG A 97 -9.10 -3.89 -17.64
C ARG A 97 -10.08 -5.06 -17.72
N GLU A 98 -11.05 -5.01 -18.63
CA GLU A 98 -12.13 -6.01 -18.73
C GLU A 98 -11.74 -7.24 -19.56
N ARG A 99 -10.80 -7.10 -20.51
CA ARG A 99 -10.43 -8.16 -21.47
C ARG A 99 -9.67 -9.35 -20.88
N GLU A 100 -9.01 -9.20 -19.73
CA GLU A 100 -8.23 -10.28 -19.11
C GLU A 100 -9.05 -11.16 -18.15
N GLU A 101 -10.07 -10.60 -17.50
CA GLU A 101 -10.98 -11.34 -16.61
C GLU A 101 -11.96 -12.23 -17.38
N GLU A 102 -12.25 -11.87 -18.63
CA GLU A 102 -13.20 -12.56 -19.50
C GLU A 102 -12.81 -14.00 -19.91
N LYS A 103 -11.52 -14.38 -19.81
CA LYS A 103 -11.04 -15.66 -20.40
C LYS A 103 -11.19 -16.88 -19.48
N ASP A 104 -11.07 -16.70 -18.17
CA ASP A 104 -11.15 -17.80 -17.19
C ASP A 104 -12.17 -17.57 -16.07
N GLY A 105 -12.76 -16.36 -15.99
CA GLY A 105 -13.73 -16.00 -14.95
C GLY A 105 -13.13 -15.93 -13.54
N LEU A 106 -11.79 -15.91 -13.42
CA LEU A 106 -11.12 -15.80 -12.14
C LEU A 106 -11.01 -14.32 -11.74
N LYS A 107 -11.31 -14.06 -10.48
CA LYS A 107 -11.19 -12.72 -9.91
C LYS A 107 -9.72 -12.30 -9.82
N ARG A 108 -9.41 -11.13 -10.36
CA ARG A 108 -8.06 -10.56 -10.37
C ARG A 108 -8.01 -9.22 -9.64
N VAL A 109 -6.85 -8.93 -9.07
CA VAL A 109 -6.57 -7.72 -8.30
C VAL A 109 -5.25 -7.12 -8.74
N THR A 110 -5.10 -5.81 -8.54
CA THR A 110 -3.89 -5.07 -8.91
C THR A 110 -2.83 -5.25 -7.84
N VAL A 111 -1.65 -5.72 -8.25
CA VAL A 111 -0.51 -5.96 -7.36
C VAL A 111 0.71 -5.21 -7.87
N ALA A 112 1.32 -4.42 -6.98
CA ALA A 112 2.56 -3.72 -7.25
C ALA A 112 3.74 -4.64 -6.97
N LEU A 113 4.65 -4.77 -7.94
CA LEU A 113 5.90 -5.52 -7.83
C LEU A 113 7.09 -4.57 -7.89
N THR A 114 7.98 -4.69 -6.90
CA THR A 114 9.22 -3.88 -6.84
C THR A 114 10.43 -4.73 -6.45
N PRO A 115 11.64 -4.39 -6.91
CA PRO A 115 12.85 -5.10 -6.53
C PRO A 115 13.34 -4.78 -5.12
N ASN A 116 12.91 -3.64 -4.58
CA ASN A 116 13.38 -3.08 -3.30
C ASN A 116 12.27 -2.95 -2.25
N GLY A 117 11.04 -3.35 -2.57
CA GLY A 117 9.87 -3.17 -1.72
C GLY A 117 9.35 -1.74 -1.64
N ARG A 118 9.76 -0.83 -2.52
CA ARG A 118 9.38 0.58 -2.49
C ARG A 118 8.80 1.00 -3.84
N ALA A 119 7.47 1.09 -3.88
CA ALA A 119 6.77 1.77 -4.95
C ALA A 119 6.79 3.28 -4.71
N ASP A 120 6.65 4.05 -5.80
CA ASP A 120 6.48 5.51 -5.80
C ASP A 120 7.55 6.18 -4.95
N ALA A 121 8.81 5.88 -5.24
CA ALA A 121 9.93 6.23 -4.39
C ALA A 121 11.15 6.70 -5.18
N VAL A 122 11.87 7.67 -4.58
CA VAL A 122 13.20 8.07 -5.07
C VAL A 122 14.16 6.89 -4.99
N THR A 123 14.68 6.47 -6.14
CA THR A 123 15.54 5.30 -6.27
C THR A 123 16.71 5.60 -7.22
N TYR A 124 17.91 5.22 -6.82
CA TYR A 124 19.09 5.19 -7.66
C TYR A 124 19.09 3.87 -8.45
N VAL A 125 18.83 3.94 -9.75
CA VAL A 125 18.72 2.77 -10.62
C VAL A 125 19.95 2.67 -11.51
N THR A 126 20.63 1.53 -11.46
CA THR A 126 21.73 1.20 -12.36
C THR A 126 21.27 0.18 -13.39
N TYR A 127 21.49 0.48 -14.67
CA TYR A 127 21.05 -0.35 -15.79
C TYR A 127 21.99 -0.23 -17.00
N GLN A 128 21.82 -1.13 -17.98
CA GLN A 128 22.57 -1.09 -19.24
C GLN A 128 21.76 -0.31 -20.29
N GLY A 129 22.29 0.82 -20.73
CA GLY A 129 21.72 1.61 -21.81
C GLY A 129 22.30 1.20 -23.16
N THR A 130 21.54 1.47 -24.23
CA THR A 130 21.98 1.34 -25.62
C THR A 130 21.97 2.71 -26.27
N ARG A 131 23.09 3.13 -26.87
CA ARG A 131 23.12 4.31 -27.72
C ARG A 131 23.18 3.86 -29.19
N LYS A 132 22.27 4.36 -30.02
CA LYS A 132 22.41 4.27 -31.48
C LYS A 132 23.14 5.54 -31.94
N GLU A 133 24.39 5.42 -32.37
CA GLU A 133 25.05 6.54 -33.06
C GLU A 133 24.52 6.62 -34.48
N GLY A 134 23.61 7.57 -34.72
CA GLY A 134 23.28 8.00 -36.08
C GLY A 134 24.39 8.91 -36.59
N ARG A 135 25.30 8.39 -37.42
CA ARG A 135 26.11 9.24 -38.29
C ARG A 135 25.22 9.66 -39.46
N GLU A 136 24.65 10.86 -39.36
CA GLU A 136 24.09 11.59 -40.49
C GLU A 136 25.27 12.17 -41.28
N ASP A 137 25.91 11.35 -42.10
CA ASP A 137 26.74 11.81 -43.21
C ASP A 137 26.64 10.78 -44.33
N ASP A 138 26.59 11.30 -45.55
CA ASP A 138 26.10 10.69 -46.78
C ASP A 138 26.86 9.45 -47.31
N VAL A 139 26.15 8.74 -48.20
CA VAL A 139 26.60 7.80 -49.25
C VAL A 139 26.79 6.32 -48.86
N ASP A 140 25.86 5.51 -49.38
CA ASP A 140 25.95 4.10 -49.81
C ASP A 140 27.11 3.27 -49.21
N GLY A 141 26.88 2.76 -48.00
CA GLY A 141 27.71 1.74 -47.38
C GLY A 141 26.91 1.06 -46.27
N GLU A 142 26.95 -0.27 -46.24
CA GLU A 142 26.33 -1.13 -45.23
C GLU A 142 26.72 -0.65 -43.82
N LYS A 143 25.79 0.00 -43.12
CA LYS A 143 26.04 0.55 -41.79
C LYS A 143 26.06 -0.60 -40.79
N ASP A 144 27.25 -1.02 -40.38
CA ASP A 144 27.43 -1.80 -39.16
C ASP A 144 26.85 -0.97 -38.00
N ASN A 145 25.65 -1.33 -37.56
CA ASN A 145 25.04 -0.75 -36.36
C ASN A 145 25.83 -1.23 -35.14
N VAL A 146 26.89 -0.50 -34.78
CA VAL A 146 27.61 -0.74 -33.53
C VAL A 146 26.72 -0.22 -32.39
N GLU A 147 25.94 -1.12 -31.79
CA GLU A 147 25.22 -0.80 -30.55
C GLU A 147 26.22 -0.70 -29.41
N GLU A 148 26.54 0.54 -29.00
CA GLU A 148 27.41 0.75 -27.85
C GLU A 148 26.59 0.62 -26.56
N HIS A 149 26.97 -0.36 -25.74
CA HIS A 149 26.39 -0.57 -24.43
C HIS A 149 27.14 0.25 -23.39
N PHE A 150 26.41 1.06 -22.62
CA PHE A 150 26.97 1.80 -21.49
C PHE A 150 26.22 1.48 -20.20
N ILE A 151 26.90 1.63 -19.07
CA ILE A 151 26.29 1.50 -17.76
C ILE A 151 25.85 2.88 -17.31
N LYS A 152 24.58 3.04 -16.98
CA LYS A 152 23.99 4.29 -16.48
C LYS A 152 23.51 4.10 -15.05
N THR A 153 23.77 5.07 -14.18
CA THR A 153 23.13 5.16 -12.86
C THR A 153 22.40 6.49 -12.78
N GLU A 154 21.10 6.45 -12.52
CA GLU A 154 20.24 7.63 -12.43
C GLU A 154 19.49 7.67 -11.12
N LYS A 155 19.17 8.87 -10.65
CA LYS A 155 18.26 9.09 -9.55
C LYS A 155 16.87 9.39 -10.12
N LEU A 156 15.94 8.47 -9.93
CA LEU A 156 14.63 8.48 -10.56
C LEU A 156 13.53 8.46 -9.50
N PHE A 157 12.37 9.02 -9.83
CA PHE A 157 11.12 8.62 -9.18
C PHE A 157 10.67 7.30 -9.82
N MET A 158 10.62 6.22 -9.04
CA MET A 158 10.28 4.89 -9.54
C MET A 158 8.89 4.45 -9.09
N ALA A 159 7.98 4.30 -10.06
CA ALA A 159 6.73 3.58 -9.89
C ALA A 159 6.95 2.06 -9.92
N ALA A 160 6.03 1.32 -9.30
CA ALA A 160 6.06 -0.15 -9.33
C ALA A 160 5.74 -0.70 -10.72
N ALA A 161 6.11 -1.97 -10.94
CA ALA A 161 5.50 -2.74 -12.03
C ALA A 161 4.14 -3.24 -11.55
N GLU A 162 3.07 -2.94 -12.27
CA GLU A 162 1.72 -3.40 -11.92
C GLU A 162 1.35 -4.65 -12.70
N ILE A 163 0.72 -5.62 -12.02
CA ILE A 163 0.19 -6.83 -12.61
C ILE A 163 -1.25 -7.09 -12.15
N ARG A 164 -2.00 -7.87 -12.94
CA ARG A 164 -3.30 -8.45 -12.56
C ARG A 164 -3.09 -9.88 -12.05
N ALA A 165 -3.11 -10.07 -10.74
CA ALA A 165 -2.92 -11.38 -10.11
C ALA A 165 -4.26 -11.93 -9.61
N THR A 166 -4.43 -13.25 -9.64
CA THR A 166 -5.53 -13.88 -8.89
C THR A 166 -5.31 -13.76 -7.38
N LEU A 167 -6.35 -13.89 -6.55
CA LEU A 167 -6.17 -13.86 -5.10
C LEU A 167 -5.21 -14.96 -4.58
N PRO A 168 -5.26 -16.22 -5.06
CA PRO A 168 -4.26 -17.22 -4.70
C PRO A 168 -2.85 -16.87 -5.17
N GLU A 169 -2.70 -16.25 -6.34
CA GLU A 169 -1.40 -15.79 -6.83
C GLU A 169 -0.83 -14.65 -5.96
N LEU A 170 -1.66 -13.69 -5.56
CA LEU A 170 -1.28 -12.66 -4.59
C LEU A 170 -0.80 -13.29 -3.28
N TYR A 171 -1.50 -14.30 -2.75
CA TYR A 171 -1.06 -15.02 -1.55
C TYR A 171 0.33 -15.63 -1.70
N HIS A 172 0.59 -16.29 -2.82
CA HIS A 172 1.89 -16.90 -3.10
C HIS A 172 2.99 -15.84 -3.20
N LEU A 173 2.76 -14.75 -3.94
CA LEU A 173 3.70 -13.64 -4.06
C LEU A 173 4.03 -13.03 -2.68
N LEU A 174 3.03 -12.77 -1.85
CA LEU A 174 3.22 -12.22 -0.51
C LEU A 174 3.99 -13.18 0.41
N ARG A 175 3.83 -14.50 0.24
CA ARG A 175 4.58 -15.50 0.99
C ARG A 175 6.05 -15.63 0.57
N GLU A 176 6.33 -15.33 -0.68
CA GLU A 176 7.69 -15.35 -1.24
C GLU A 176 8.46 -14.05 -0.97
N ASN A 177 7.78 -12.99 -0.52
CA ASN A 177 8.43 -11.76 -0.11
C ASN A 177 9.53 -12.03 0.94
N PRO A 178 10.65 -11.32 0.87
CA PRO A 178 11.68 -11.40 1.90
C PRO A 178 11.11 -10.94 3.25
N LEU A 179 11.63 -11.49 4.35
CA LEU A 179 11.15 -11.16 5.70
C LEU A 179 11.39 -9.69 6.10
N TYR A 180 12.34 -9.02 5.44
CA TYR A 180 12.73 -7.65 5.72
C TYR A 180 13.07 -6.92 4.42
N PRO A 181 12.97 -5.58 4.40
CA PRO A 181 13.43 -4.78 3.28
C PRO A 181 14.93 -5.00 3.03
N PRO A 182 15.40 -4.81 1.78
CA PRO A 182 16.83 -4.83 1.49
C PRO A 182 17.60 -3.77 2.31
N VAL A 183 18.86 -4.05 2.63
CA VAL A 183 19.72 -3.18 3.47
C VAL A 183 19.89 -1.77 2.86
N ARG A 184 19.86 -1.66 1.53
CA ARG A 184 20.00 -0.40 0.78
C ARG A 184 18.85 -0.25 -0.21
N PRO A 185 17.62 -0.03 0.27
CA PRO A 185 16.43 -0.12 -0.58
C PRO A 185 16.34 1.03 -1.59
N VAL A 186 17.09 2.11 -1.41
CA VAL A 186 17.15 3.22 -2.37
C VAL A 186 18.08 2.96 -3.56
N PHE A 187 18.83 1.86 -3.59
CA PHE A 187 19.69 1.49 -4.71
C PHE A 187 19.20 0.20 -5.35
N VAL A 188 18.98 0.22 -6.65
CA VAL A 188 18.56 -0.93 -7.45
C VAL A 188 19.53 -1.09 -8.62
N ASP A 189 20.07 -2.30 -8.81
CA ASP A 189 20.90 -2.66 -9.96
C ASP A 189 20.12 -3.65 -10.83
N LEU A 190 19.46 -3.16 -11.90
CA LEU A 190 18.61 -3.96 -12.79
C LEU A 190 19.43 -4.90 -13.69
N ARG A 191 20.76 -4.78 -13.72
CA ARG A 191 21.64 -5.71 -14.44
C ARG A 191 21.80 -7.04 -13.72
N ARG A 192 21.31 -7.14 -12.47
CA ARG A 192 21.41 -8.33 -11.64
C ARG A 192 20.03 -8.88 -11.33
N PRO A 193 19.89 -10.19 -11.09
CA PRO A 193 18.65 -10.75 -10.57
C PRO A 193 18.25 -10.02 -9.28
N ALA A 194 17.02 -9.54 -9.23
CA ALA A 194 16.43 -8.88 -8.08
C ALA A 194 15.29 -9.73 -7.50
N PRO A 195 15.04 -9.68 -6.18
CA PRO A 195 13.86 -10.30 -5.60
C PRO A 195 12.59 -9.60 -6.13
N VAL A 196 11.46 -10.29 -6.09
CA VAL A 196 10.14 -9.69 -6.36
C VAL A 196 9.49 -9.45 -5.01
N VAL A 197 9.25 -8.18 -4.69
CA VAL A 197 8.49 -7.78 -3.49
C VAL A 197 7.11 -7.32 -3.94
N ALA A 198 6.10 -8.11 -3.60
CA ALA A 198 4.71 -7.82 -3.89
C ALA A 198 4.05 -6.98 -2.79
N TYR A 199 3.16 -6.09 -3.21
CA TYR A 199 2.32 -5.29 -2.34
C TYR A 199 1.00 -4.98 -3.07
N ALA A 200 -0.13 -5.47 -2.55
CA ALA A 200 -1.43 -5.00 -3.02
C ALA A 200 -1.71 -3.67 -2.33
N GLN A 201 -1.50 -2.58 -3.07
CA GLN A 201 -1.51 -1.23 -2.52
C GLN A 201 -2.29 -0.23 -3.37
N MET A 202 -3.05 -0.72 -4.35
CA MET A 202 -3.81 0.14 -5.24
C MET A 202 -4.71 1.06 -4.40
N GLN A 203 -4.46 2.35 -4.53
CA GLN A 203 -5.39 3.39 -4.09
C GLN A 203 -6.41 3.61 -5.22
N ASN A 204 -7.51 4.33 -4.98
CA ASN A 204 -8.66 4.54 -5.90
C ASN A 204 -9.84 3.59 -5.67
N ASN A 205 -10.33 3.55 -4.43
CA ASN A 205 -11.54 2.84 -4.03
C ASN A 205 -11.47 1.33 -4.34
N CYS A 206 -10.30 0.73 -4.13
CA CYS A 206 -10.06 -0.65 -4.55
C CYS A 206 -10.92 -1.67 -3.80
N LEU A 207 -11.41 -1.36 -2.59
CA LEU A 207 -12.32 -2.24 -1.87
C LEU A 207 -13.60 -2.50 -2.68
N GLU A 208 -14.17 -1.43 -3.24
CA GLU A 208 -15.39 -1.45 -4.07
C GLU A 208 -15.14 -2.05 -5.46
N VAL A 209 -14.00 -1.75 -6.07
CA VAL A 209 -13.73 -2.15 -7.46
C VAL A 209 -13.19 -3.57 -7.55
N GLU A 210 -12.25 -3.95 -6.67
CA GLU A 210 -11.52 -5.21 -6.75
C GLU A 210 -11.87 -6.19 -5.63
N TYR A 211 -12.38 -5.74 -4.49
CA TYR A 211 -12.55 -6.60 -3.31
C TYR A 211 -14.00 -6.74 -2.83
N GLN A 212 -14.98 -6.62 -3.73
CA GLN A 212 -16.41 -6.62 -3.39
C GLN A 212 -16.89 -7.72 -2.42
N HIS A 213 -16.40 -8.95 -2.60
CA HIS A 213 -16.64 -10.09 -1.70
C HIS A 213 -16.31 -9.86 -0.21
N LEU A 214 -15.51 -8.84 0.11
CA LEU A 214 -15.11 -8.50 1.47
C LEU A 214 -15.98 -7.41 2.12
N HIS A 215 -16.88 -6.73 1.39
CA HIS A 215 -17.72 -5.66 1.97
C HIS A 215 -18.57 -6.15 3.14
N GLY A 216 -19.09 -7.38 3.04
CA GLY A 216 -19.90 -7.97 4.10
C GLY A 216 -19.16 -8.17 5.43
N ASP A 217 -17.83 -8.02 5.44
CA ASP A 217 -16.99 -8.15 6.63
C ASP A 217 -16.63 -6.82 7.29
N VAL A 218 -16.93 -5.70 6.63
CA VAL A 218 -16.64 -4.34 7.10
C VAL A 218 -17.96 -3.68 7.46
N LEU A 219 -18.15 -3.36 8.74
CA LEU A 219 -19.40 -2.77 9.20
C LEU A 219 -19.39 -1.24 9.06
N PRO A 220 -20.55 -0.60 8.83
CA PRO A 220 -20.64 0.81 8.43
C PRO A 220 -20.47 1.81 9.58
N GLU A 221 -20.23 1.37 10.82
CA GLU A 221 -20.10 2.26 11.98
C GLU A 221 -18.94 3.24 11.83
N LEU A 222 -17.84 2.79 11.21
CA LEU A 222 -16.70 3.64 10.95
C LEU A 222 -17.03 4.71 9.90
N ASP A 223 -17.72 4.33 8.83
CA ASP A 223 -18.19 5.28 7.81
C ASP A 223 -19.13 6.32 8.41
N ARG A 224 -20.12 5.87 9.19
CA ARG A 224 -21.04 6.76 9.90
C ARG A 224 -20.31 7.69 10.86
N PHE A 225 -19.25 7.22 11.53
CA PHE A 225 -18.42 8.07 12.39
C PHE A 225 -17.67 9.12 11.56
N GLY A 226 -17.06 8.71 10.45
CA GLY A 226 -16.40 9.61 9.50
C GLY A 226 -17.34 10.69 8.99
N GLU A 227 -18.53 10.32 8.51
CA GLU A 227 -19.57 11.24 8.04
C GLU A 227 -19.94 12.30 9.08
N ARG A 228 -20.15 11.90 10.34
CA ARG A 228 -20.53 12.84 11.40
C ARG A 228 -19.42 13.81 11.79
N VAL A 229 -18.17 13.38 11.68
CA VAL A 229 -17.00 14.18 12.09
C VAL A 229 -16.47 15.06 10.96
N PHE A 230 -16.48 14.56 9.73
CA PHE A 230 -15.91 15.24 8.57
C PHE A 230 -16.97 15.90 7.68
N GLY A 231 -18.25 15.54 7.84
CA GLY A 231 -19.40 16.17 7.20
C GLY A 231 -19.83 15.56 5.86
N GLU A 232 -19.05 14.63 5.31
CA GLU A 232 -19.28 13.97 4.02
C GLU A 232 -18.95 12.47 4.13
N PRO A 233 -19.54 11.60 3.28
CA PRO A 233 -19.15 10.21 3.18
C PRO A 233 -17.70 10.07 2.72
N HIS A 234 -17.10 8.89 2.94
CA HIS A 234 -15.77 8.63 2.45
C HIS A 234 -15.73 8.70 0.92
N GLU A 235 -14.66 9.28 0.37
CA GLU A 235 -14.46 9.34 -1.09
C GLU A 235 -14.01 7.99 -1.66
N ALA A 236 -13.22 7.24 -0.88
CA ALA A 236 -12.70 5.95 -1.28
C ALA A 236 -12.41 5.05 -0.07
N ALA A 237 -12.70 3.76 -0.22
CA ALA A 237 -12.27 2.70 0.69
C ALA A 237 -11.25 1.79 -0.01
N ASN A 238 -10.10 1.58 0.62
CA ASN A 238 -9.03 0.75 0.07
C ASN A 238 -8.65 -0.37 1.04
N VAL A 239 -8.09 -1.45 0.51
CA VAL A 239 -7.53 -2.56 1.27
C VAL A 239 -6.05 -2.75 0.89
N TRP A 240 -5.22 -3.12 1.87
CA TRP A 240 -3.78 -3.25 1.66
C TRP A 240 -3.29 -4.63 2.12
N PHE A 241 -2.65 -5.37 1.21
CA PHE A 241 -2.01 -6.65 1.55
C PHE A 241 -0.51 -6.55 1.36
N GLY A 242 0.23 -6.53 2.48
CA GLY A 242 1.66 -6.26 2.48
C GLY A 242 2.45 -7.15 3.43
N THR A 243 3.76 -6.97 3.41
CA THR A 243 4.71 -7.63 4.31
C THR A 243 5.72 -6.60 4.83
N PRO A 244 6.57 -6.94 5.81
CA PRO A 244 7.60 -6.01 6.27
C PRO A 244 8.58 -5.56 5.20
N ALA A 245 8.71 -6.29 4.09
CA ALA A 245 9.52 -5.87 2.95
C ALA A 245 8.90 -4.73 2.14
N SER A 246 7.59 -4.53 2.21
CA SER A 246 6.84 -3.53 1.43
C SER A 246 6.72 -2.23 2.23
N VAL A 247 7.35 -1.16 1.73
CA VAL A 247 7.50 0.12 2.44
C VAL A 247 7.05 1.28 1.56
N SER A 248 5.97 1.94 1.95
CA SER A 248 5.52 3.19 1.32
C SER A 248 6.54 4.31 1.57
N SER A 249 6.87 5.07 0.54
CA SER A 249 7.79 6.21 0.64
C SER A 249 7.16 7.37 1.42
N MET A 250 7.97 8.37 1.79
CA MET A 250 7.46 9.59 2.41
C MET A 250 6.55 10.32 1.41
N HIS A 251 5.32 10.63 1.78
CA HIS A 251 4.38 11.37 0.94
C HIS A 251 3.41 12.20 1.80
N GLN A 252 2.52 12.94 1.13
CA GLN A 252 1.41 13.65 1.76
C GLN A 252 0.16 13.39 0.92
N ASP A 253 -0.96 13.21 1.59
CA ASP A 253 -2.28 13.11 0.96
C ASP A 253 -3.05 14.40 1.19
N TRP A 254 -4.08 14.64 0.37
CA TRP A 254 -4.96 15.81 0.52
C TRP A 254 -6.27 15.50 1.24
N VAL A 255 -6.37 14.30 1.81
CA VAL A 255 -7.57 13.76 2.45
C VAL A 255 -7.36 13.48 3.94
N GLU A 256 -8.46 13.39 4.68
CA GLU A 256 -8.48 12.91 6.06
C GLU A 256 -8.49 11.38 6.05
N ASN A 257 -7.42 10.73 6.52
CA ASN A 257 -7.30 9.28 6.48
C ASN A 257 -7.75 8.63 7.80
N LEU A 258 -8.65 7.64 7.70
CA LEU A 258 -8.96 6.67 8.76
C LEU A 258 -8.29 5.33 8.42
N TYR A 259 -7.11 5.06 9.01
CA TYR A 259 -6.36 3.85 8.69
C TYR A 259 -6.66 2.71 9.66
N ALA A 260 -7.41 1.70 9.20
CA ALA A 260 -7.78 0.51 9.97
C ALA A 260 -6.76 -0.63 9.79
N VAL A 261 -6.35 -1.29 10.88
CA VAL A 261 -5.47 -2.48 10.82
C VAL A 261 -6.22 -3.70 11.33
N VAL A 262 -6.56 -4.63 10.43
CA VAL A 262 -7.33 -5.84 10.79
C VAL A 262 -6.38 -6.95 11.21
N ARG A 263 -5.23 -7.09 10.53
CA ARG A 263 -4.22 -8.10 10.81
C ARG A 263 -2.82 -7.52 10.75
N GLY A 264 -2.09 -7.64 11.86
CA GLY A 264 -0.65 -7.37 11.92
C GLY A 264 -0.30 -6.04 12.59
N VAL A 265 0.64 -5.30 12.00
CA VAL A 265 1.24 -4.07 12.52
C VAL A 265 1.52 -3.10 11.38
N LYS A 266 1.11 -1.83 11.52
CA LYS A 266 1.56 -0.77 10.62
C LYS A 266 2.30 0.29 11.45
N GLU A 267 3.55 0.58 11.10
CA GLU A 267 4.32 1.63 11.79
C GLU A 267 4.31 2.90 10.95
N PHE A 268 4.05 4.03 11.60
CA PHE A 268 4.01 5.33 10.93
C PHE A 268 5.08 6.25 11.51
N ILE A 269 5.83 6.88 10.63
CA ILE A 269 6.64 8.07 10.89
C ILE A 269 5.86 9.24 10.31
N LEU A 270 5.27 10.03 11.19
CA LEU A 270 4.53 11.23 10.83
C LEU A 270 5.42 12.45 11.10
N LEU A 271 5.51 13.33 10.12
CA LEU A 271 6.00 14.68 10.30
C LEU A 271 4.81 15.62 10.22
N PRO A 272 4.75 16.62 11.10
CA PRO A 272 3.70 17.60 11.04
C PRO A 272 3.84 18.49 9.80
N PRO A 273 2.75 19.15 9.41
CA PRO A 273 2.67 20.02 8.23
C PRO A 273 3.75 21.06 8.06
N TRP A 274 3.98 21.79 9.14
CA TRP A 274 4.93 22.88 9.18
C TRP A 274 6.38 22.40 9.09
N GLU A 275 6.65 21.11 9.32
CA GLU A 275 7.95 20.50 9.07
C GLU A 275 8.13 20.05 7.61
N GLY A 276 7.04 19.94 6.84
CA GLY A 276 7.06 19.54 5.43
C GLY A 276 7.89 20.47 4.53
N VAL A 277 8.10 21.73 4.93
CA VAL A 277 8.98 22.68 4.24
C VAL A 277 10.46 22.29 4.32
N PHE A 278 10.85 21.56 5.37
CA PHE A 278 12.23 21.08 5.56
C PHE A 278 12.49 19.73 4.88
N VAL A 279 11.46 19.10 4.32
CA VAL A 279 11.60 17.86 3.54
C VAL A 279 11.92 18.22 2.09
N PRO A 280 13.10 17.83 1.56
CA PRO A 280 13.47 18.10 0.17
C PRO A 280 12.50 17.46 -0.81
N LYS A 281 12.14 18.20 -1.87
CA LYS A 281 11.28 17.73 -2.96
C LYS A 281 11.96 18.01 -4.31
N PRO A 282 13.07 17.33 -4.64
CA PRO A 282 13.71 17.52 -5.94
C PRO A 282 12.77 17.10 -7.07
N GLU A 283 12.87 17.82 -8.18
CA GLU A 283 12.31 17.41 -9.47
C GLU A 283 13.12 16.22 -10.00
N LEU A 284 12.46 15.07 -10.18
CA LEU A 284 13.10 13.81 -10.58
C LEU A 284 12.45 13.25 -11.86
N PRO A 285 13.23 12.75 -12.83
CA PRO A 285 12.66 12.03 -13.95
C PRO A 285 11.86 10.82 -13.46
N SER A 286 10.66 10.65 -14.00
CA SER A 286 9.78 9.53 -13.67
C SER A 286 10.08 8.32 -14.56
N ALA A 287 9.97 7.16 -13.94
CA ALA A 287 10.06 5.87 -14.61
C ALA A 287 9.34 4.79 -13.80
N ALA A 288 9.07 3.66 -14.43
CA ALA A 288 8.48 2.49 -13.80
C ALA A 288 9.39 1.26 -13.93
N PHE A 289 9.28 0.35 -12.97
CA PHE A 289 9.74 -1.01 -13.17
C PHE A 289 8.84 -1.72 -14.18
N SER A 290 9.41 -2.66 -14.93
CA SER A 290 8.66 -3.55 -15.83
C SER A 290 9.02 -5.00 -15.52
N VAL A 291 8.06 -5.90 -15.65
CA VAL A 291 8.24 -7.34 -15.37
C VAL A 291 7.75 -8.20 -16.52
N GLN A 292 8.33 -9.39 -16.63
CA GLN A 292 7.86 -10.48 -17.48
C GLN A 292 7.55 -11.69 -16.60
N ARG A 293 6.48 -12.42 -16.95
CA ARG A 293 6.15 -13.68 -16.28
C ARG A 293 7.16 -14.75 -16.69
N LYS A 294 7.61 -15.58 -15.74
CA LYS A 294 8.49 -16.73 -16.03
C LYS A 294 7.69 -17.84 -16.69
N ASP A 295 8.24 -18.42 -17.76
CA ASP A 295 7.63 -19.58 -18.41
C ASP A 295 7.55 -20.77 -17.44
N GLY A 296 6.36 -21.36 -17.33
CA GLY A 296 6.13 -22.59 -16.56
C GLY A 296 6.19 -22.46 -15.02
N VAL A 297 6.34 -21.24 -14.47
CA VAL A 297 6.38 -20.99 -13.01
C VAL A 297 5.55 -19.76 -12.67
N ASN A 298 4.80 -19.78 -11.56
CA ASN A 298 4.21 -18.58 -10.98
C ASN A 298 5.32 -17.70 -10.40
N GLY A 299 5.87 -16.81 -11.22
CA GLY A 299 6.90 -15.86 -10.79
C GLY A 299 7.21 -14.84 -11.87
N TYR A 300 7.85 -13.74 -11.47
CA TYR A 300 8.14 -12.60 -12.32
C TYR A 300 9.64 -12.28 -12.36
N VAL A 301 10.11 -11.68 -13.45
CA VAL A 301 11.47 -11.17 -13.62
C VAL A 301 11.41 -9.73 -14.08
N PHE A 302 12.18 -8.86 -13.45
CA PHE A 302 12.28 -7.46 -13.88
C PHE A 302 13.05 -7.32 -15.19
N SER A 303 12.59 -6.39 -16.04
CA SER A 303 13.37 -5.92 -17.17
C SER A 303 14.69 -5.31 -16.72
N GLY A 304 15.72 -5.42 -17.56
CA GLY A 304 17.05 -4.88 -17.30
C GLY A 304 17.14 -3.36 -17.38
N THR A 305 16.07 -2.67 -17.78
CA THR A 305 16.00 -1.21 -17.94
C THR A 305 14.70 -0.64 -17.35
N PRO A 306 14.74 0.58 -16.77
CA PRO A 306 13.53 1.28 -16.35
C PRO A 306 12.75 1.79 -17.57
N VAL A 307 11.43 1.87 -17.44
CA VAL A 307 10.54 2.43 -18.48
C VAL A 307 10.27 3.90 -18.16
N HIS A 308 10.81 4.81 -18.96
CA HIS A 308 10.59 6.25 -18.79
C HIS A 308 9.28 6.70 -19.43
N ASP A 309 8.55 7.58 -18.75
CA ASP A 309 7.32 8.22 -19.23
C ASP A 309 7.55 9.63 -19.80
N GLY A 310 8.78 10.15 -19.70
CA GLY A 310 9.15 11.50 -20.12
C GLY A 310 8.73 12.62 -19.15
N LEU A 311 8.15 12.26 -18.01
CA LEU A 311 7.69 13.19 -16.99
C LEU A 311 8.79 13.49 -15.97
N THR A 312 8.60 14.58 -15.24
CA THR A 312 9.41 14.95 -14.07
C THR A 312 8.47 15.23 -12.92
N ILE A 313 8.75 14.63 -11.77
CA ILE A 313 7.87 14.66 -10.59
C ILE A 313 8.65 15.20 -9.39
N PRO A 314 8.14 16.23 -8.68
CA PRO A 314 8.68 16.61 -7.40
C PRO A 314 8.27 15.58 -6.35
N TRP A 315 9.24 14.87 -5.76
CA TRP A 315 8.94 13.86 -4.74
C TRP A 315 9.76 14.01 -3.48
N MET A 316 9.18 13.63 -2.33
CA MET A 316 9.86 13.75 -1.04
C MET A 316 11.07 12.81 -0.98
N ASP A 317 12.26 13.39 -0.92
CA ASP A 317 13.53 12.67 -0.86
C ASP A 317 14.07 12.68 0.57
N GLY A 318 13.60 11.74 1.38
CA GLY A 318 14.01 11.58 2.77
C GLY A 318 13.98 10.13 3.22
N VAL A 319 15.15 9.57 3.54
CA VAL A 319 15.26 8.23 4.11
C VAL A 319 15.27 8.34 5.64
N TYR A 320 14.10 8.20 6.26
CA TYR A 320 13.97 8.21 7.71
C TYR A 320 14.08 6.80 8.27
N THR A 321 15.27 6.22 8.33
CA THR A 321 15.45 4.95 9.05
C THR A 321 15.30 5.19 10.55
N GLY A 322 14.42 4.42 11.21
CA GLY A 322 14.41 4.38 12.65
C GLY A 322 15.76 3.87 13.15
N CYS A 323 16.42 4.58 14.08
CA CYS A 323 17.67 4.12 14.70
C CYS A 323 17.56 2.65 15.18
N THR A 324 18.17 1.71 14.46
CA THR A 324 18.23 0.29 14.80
C THR A 324 19.50 -0.10 15.56
N GLY A 325 20.45 0.83 15.76
CA GLY A 325 21.77 0.52 16.32
C GLY A 325 21.86 0.34 17.84
N GLY A 326 20.86 0.76 18.63
CA GLY A 326 20.97 0.76 20.11
C GLY A 326 19.92 -0.04 20.88
N CYS A 327 18.75 -0.29 20.29
CA CYS A 327 17.58 -0.74 21.05
C CYS A 327 17.23 -2.22 20.89
N ILE A 328 17.82 -2.92 19.91
CA ILE A 328 17.57 -4.36 19.71
C ILE A 328 18.19 -5.22 20.85
N ALA A 329 19.21 -4.71 21.54
CA ALA A 329 19.79 -5.38 22.70
C ALA A 329 18.88 -5.42 23.94
N HIS A 330 17.86 -4.54 24.03
CA HIS A 330 16.89 -4.56 25.14
C HIS A 330 15.66 -5.41 24.83
N ALA A 331 15.26 -5.54 23.56
CA ALA A 331 14.11 -6.34 23.15
C ALA A 331 14.34 -7.86 23.32
N ASN A 332 15.58 -8.33 23.25
CA ASN A 332 15.92 -9.75 23.42
C ASN A 332 16.18 -10.20 24.87
N LYS A 333 16.18 -9.30 25.86
CA LYS A 333 16.25 -9.69 27.28
C LYS A 333 14.88 -10.06 27.87
N HIS A 334 13.78 -9.55 27.32
CA HIS A 334 12.43 -9.92 27.77
C HIS A 334 11.89 -11.20 27.12
N ALA A 335 12.39 -11.60 25.95
CA ALA A 335 11.95 -12.83 25.26
C ALA A 335 12.61 -14.12 25.78
N ARG A 336 13.68 -14.04 26.60
CA ARG A 336 14.32 -15.22 27.23
C ARG A 336 13.95 -15.46 28.69
N ALA A 337 13.13 -14.61 29.30
CA ALA A 337 12.71 -14.76 30.70
C ALA A 337 11.37 -15.52 30.89
N VAL A 338 10.70 -15.94 29.82
CA VAL A 338 9.39 -16.63 29.88
C VAL A 338 9.52 -18.15 29.72
N ALA A 339 10.73 -18.71 29.74
CA ALA A 339 10.97 -20.15 29.57
C ALA A 339 11.71 -20.84 30.74
N SER A 340 11.79 -20.25 31.94
CA SER A 340 12.24 -21.01 33.12
C SER A 340 11.67 -20.46 34.43
N THR A 341 10.50 -20.96 34.82
CA THR A 341 10.11 -21.02 36.24
C THR A 341 10.23 -22.47 36.71
N CYS A 342 11.41 -22.86 37.18
CA CYS A 342 11.53 -23.88 38.20
C CYS A 342 12.84 -23.71 38.97
N GLY A 343 12.76 -23.49 40.28
CA GLY A 343 13.85 -23.77 41.21
C GLY A 343 14.63 -22.57 41.79
N LEU A 344 14.33 -22.31 43.06
CA LEU A 344 15.24 -21.89 44.14
C LEU A 344 15.57 -20.40 44.35
N ARG A 345 15.25 -20.00 45.59
CA ARG A 345 15.61 -18.77 46.31
C ARG A 345 17.13 -18.61 46.44
N ALA A 346 17.63 -17.38 46.34
CA ALA A 346 18.64 -16.82 47.24
C ALA A 346 18.71 -15.29 47.13
N ALA A 347 19.25 -14.66 48.17
CA ALA A 347 18.98 -13.29 48.58
C ALA A 347 20.07 -12.26 48.23
N ARG A 348 19.66 -10.98 48.32
CA ARG A 348 20.41 -9.76 48.73
C ARG A 348 21.61 -9.26 47.90
N GLY A 349 21.61 -7.94 47.65
CA GLY A 349 22.81 -7.14 47.38
C GLY A 349 22.50 -5.77 46.77
N SER A 350 22.87 -4.70 47.49
CA SER A 350 22.57 -3.28 47.19
C SER A 350 23.69 -2.54 46.44
N ALA A 351 23.31 -1.37 45.90
CA ALA A 351 24.02 -0.07 45.99
C ALA A 351 24.71 0.53 44.73
N LEU A 352 24.33 1.80 44.50
CA LEU A 352 25.09 2.99 44.03
C LEU A 352 25.55 3.04 42.55
N SER A 353 25.01 3.94 41.72
CA SER A 353 25.21 5.40 41.62
C SER A 353 26.43 5.80 40.76
N SER A 354 26.16 6.40 39.60
CA SER A 354 26.94 7.54 39.10
C SER A 354 26.13 8.39 38.12
N ARG A 355 25.97 9.66 38.48
CA ARG A 355 25.39 10.75 37.69
C ARG A 355 26.25 11.04 36.46
N HIS A 356 25.64 11.22 35.28
CA HIS A 356 26.23 12.00 34.20
C HIS A 356 25.20 12.96 33.58
N VAL A 357 25.77 14.07 33.12
CA VAL A 357 25.24 15.41 32.96
C VAL A 357 24.24 15.50 31.80
N ALA A 358 23.17 16.26 32.01
CA ALA A 358 22.12 16.53 31.04
C ALA A 358 22.57 17.54 29.96
N ALA A 359 22.19 17.26 28.72
CA ALA A 359 22.23 18.17 27.57
C ALA A 359 20.84 18.17 26.87
N PRO A 360 20.51 19.18 26.05
CA PRO A 360 19.20 19.81 26.04
C PRO A 360 18.09 19.01 25.34
N ARG A 361 16.85 19.23 25.80
CA ARG A 361 15.61 18.62 25.29
C ARG A 361 15.41 18.93 23.79
N GLY A 362 15.60 17.92 22.95
CA GLY A 362 15.16 17.92 21.55
C GLY A 362 13.68 17.57 21.42
N ALA A 363 13.00 18.20 20.46
CA ALA A 363 11.57 18.06 20.16
C ALA A 363 11.15 16.59 19.95
N ALA A 364 9.97 16.24 20.47
CA ALA A 364 9.46 14.87 20.54
C ALA A 364 9.08 14.34 19.15
N ARG A 365 9.99 13.60 18.51
CA ARG A 365 9.67 12.69 17.39
C ARG A 365 8.81 11.54 17.93
N ARG A 366 7.57 11.39 17.46
CA ARG A 366 6.67 10.32 17.92
C ARG A 366 6.66 9.19 16.90
N ARG A 367 7.07 7.99 17.35
CA ARG A 367 6.79 6.75 16.63
C ARG A 367 5.45 6.23 17.11
N TYR A 368 4.54 5.94 16.18
CA TYR A 368 3.32 5.23 16.47
C TYR A 368 3.48 3.80 15.99
N ARG A 369 3.25 2.85 16.90
CA ARG A 369 3.31 1.42 16.62
C ARG A 369 1.95 0.83 16.97
N SER A 370 1.18 0.38 15.97
CA SER A 370 0.00 -0.44 16.23
C SER A 370 0.43 -1.90 16.38
N SER A 371 -0.02 -2.61 17.40
CA SER A 371 0.32 -4.03 17.56
C SER A 371 -0.85 -4.85 18.05
N CYS A 372 -1.27 -5.86 17.27
CA CYS A 372 -2.32 -6.81 17.67
C CYS A 372 -1.84 -7.87 18.69
N LYS A 373 -1.17 -7.47 19.77
CA LYS A 373 -0.86 -8.38 20.89
C LYS A 373 -1.75 -8.04 22.08
N GLY A 374 -3.03 -8.38 21.95
CA GLY A 374 -4.08 -8.08 22.93
C GLY A 374 -4.85 -6.82 22.54
N ASN A 375 -6.18 -6.96 22.42
CA ASN A 375 -7.20 -5.96 22.12
C ASN A 375 -6.80 -4.84 21.14
N ALA A 376 -7.11 -5.08 19.87
CA ALA A 376 -7.61 -4.10 18.90
C ALA A 376 -6.96 -2.69 18.94
N VAL A 377 -5.91 -2.49 18.13
CA VAL A 377 -5.40 -1.14 17.84
C VAL A 377 -5.94 -0.72 16.49
N ASP A 378 -6.90 0.20 16.50
CA ASP A 378 -7.95 0.15 15.49
C ASP A 378 -7.84 1.20 14.42
N ILE A 379 -7.60 2.49 14.72
CA ILE A 379 -7.64 3.52 13.67
C ILE A 379 -6.60 4.61 13.91
N ILE A 380 -5.73 4.85 12.94
CA ILE A 380 -4.90 6.08 12.93
C ILE A 380 -5.62 7.13 12.12
N ILE A 381 -5.98 8.22 12.78
CA ILE A 381 -6.47 9.42 12.10
C ILE A 381 -5.24 10.28 11.84
N ALA A 382 -4.82 10.40 10.60
CA ALA A 382 -3.78 11.33 10.20
C ALA A 382 -4.46 12.46 9.44
N LYS A 383 -4.66 13.59 10.11
CA LYS A 383 -5.03 14.81 9.41
C LYS A 383 -3.83 15.36 8.67
N CYS A 384 -3.86 15.20 7.36
CA CYS A 384 -2.85 15.69 6.47
C CYS A 384 -2.98 17.21 6.34
N THR A 385 -2.19 17.89 7.15
CA THR A 385 -1.32 18.87 6.51
C THR A 385 0.15 18.39 6.53
N GLY A 386 0.47 17.23 7.14
CA GLY A 386 1.83 16.73 7.43
C GLY A 386 2.22 15.41 6.77
N SER A 387 3.50 15.29 6.42
CA SER A 387 4.06 14.21 5.61
C SER A 387 4.27 12.90 6.38
N THR A 388 3.97 11.77 5.75
CA THR A 388 3.97 10.42 6.35
C THR A 388 4.95 9.48 5.64
N THR A 389 5.87 8.84 6.37
CA THR A 389 6.57 7.63 5.92
C THR A 389 6.12 6.46 6.78
N ALA A 390 5.57 5.40 6.19
CA ALA A 390 5.26 4.19 6.94
C ALA A 390 6.45 3.21 6.88
N PHE A 391 6.73 2.52 7.97
CA PHE A 391 7.64 1.37 8.03
C PHE A 391 6.86 0.17 8.61
N ASP A 392 7.30 -1.05 8.37
CA ASP A 392 6.72 -2.22 9.01
C ASP A 392 7.84 -3.01 9.71
N CYS A 393 7.67 -3.25 11.02
CA CYS A 393 8.53 -4.11 11.81
C CYS A 393 7.73 -5.25 12.46
N GLY A 394 7.54 -6.31 11.68
CA GLY A 394 7.49 -7.68 12.16
C GLY A 394 6.09 -8.29 12.24
N GLY A 395 5.83 -9.26 11.35
CA GLY A 395 4.64 -10.11 11.36
C GLY A 395 4.44 -10.78 10.00
N LYS A 396 3.78 -11.94 9.96
CA LYS A 396 3.39 -12.62 8.72
C LYS A 396 2.08 -12.00 8.22
N LEU A 397 2.16 -11.33 7.06
CA LEU A 397 1.06 -10.75 6.29
C LEU A 397 0.27 -9.67 7.04
N LEU A 398 0.23 -8.47 6.45
CA LEU A 398 -0.61 -7.35 6.88
C LEU A 398 -1.90 -7.30 6.07
N VAL A 399 -3.01 -7.02 6.75
CA VAL A 399 -4.32 -6.67 6.17
C VAL A 399 -4.85 -5.42 6.82
#